data_AF-A0A1J6JPM4-F1
#
_entry.id   AF-A0A1J6JPM4-F1
#
_cell.length_a   1.000
_cell.length_b   1.000
_cell.length_c   1.000
_cell.angle_alpha   90.00
_cell.angle_beta   90.00
_cell.angle_gamma   90.00
#
_symmetry.space_group_name_H-M   'P 1'
#
loop_
_entity.id
_entity.type
_entity.pdbx_description
1 polymer ?
#
loop_
_entity_poly.entity_id
_entity_poly.type
_entity_poly.pdbx_seq_one_letter_code
_entity_poly.pdbx_strand_id
1 'polypeptide(L)'
;MYGLLFGFADTWAAMPDNKMVGKAIRDTEKLKIIASNPRRYTGKPRVGTMREIARQCEYVQNNFHKVTAPFLTVHGTSDGVTCPTGSKLLYEKASSTDKSLKLYDGMYHSLIQGEPDDAANLVLADMRAWIDERVERYGPKCNGSA
;
A
#
# COMPACT_ATOMS: atom_id res chain seq x y z
N MET A 1 -17.54 32.44 5.97
CA MET A 1 -18.69 31.58 6.33
C MET A 1 -18.61 30.17 5.73
N TYR A 2 -17.96 29.96 4.58
CA TYR A 2 -17.79 28.62 3.97
C TYR A 2 -16.78 27.69 4.70
N GLY A 3 -15.73 28.23 5.34
CA GLY A 3 -14.71 27.39 6.00
C GLY A 3 -15.18 26.57 7.20
N LEU A 4 -16.20 27.07 7.94
CA LEU A 4 -16.74 26.38 9.12
C LEU A 4 -17.69 25.21 8.74
N LEU A 5 -18.44 25.36 7.64
CA LEU A 5 -19.30 24.30 7.08
C LEU A 5 -18.48 23.16 6.45
N PHE A 6 -17.38 23.48 5.75
CA PHE A 6 -16.51 22.45 5.16
C PHE A 6 -15.74 21.64 6.22
N GLY A 7 -15.23 22.29 7.27
CA GLY A 7 -14.53 21.59 8.35
C GLY A 7 -15.44 20.62 9.13
N PHE A 8 -16.72 20.98 9.31
CA PHE A 8 -17.67 20.11 10.01
C PHE A 8 -18.10 18.91 9.14
N ALA A 9 -18.35 19.13 7.85
CA ALA A 9 -18.71 18.07 6.91
C ALA A 9 -17.63 16.98 6.79
N ASP A 10 -16.35 17.36 6.95
CA ASP A 10 -15.22 16.41 6.90
C ASP A 10 -15.31 15.30 7.95
N THR A 11 -15.98 15.58 9.08
CA THR A 11 -16.17 14.61 10.16
C THR A 11 -17.25 13.58 9.85
N TRP A 12 -18.11 13.80 8.83
CA TRP A 12 -19.26 12.94 8.58
C TRP A 12 -18.85 11.58 8.02
N ALA A 13 -19.24 10.51 8.71
CA ALA A 13 -19.10 9.12 8.25
C ALA A 13 -20.24 8.76 7.28
N ALA A 14 -20.21 9.39 6.10
CA ALA A 14 -21.32 9.34 5.14
C ALA A 14 -20.96 8.71 3.77
N MET A 15 -19.68 8.44 3.52
CA MET A 15 -19.24 7.93 2.22
C MET A 15 -19.73 6.49 2.00
N PRO A 16 -19.96 6.07 0.75
CA PRO A 16 -20.37 4.70 0.45
C PRO A 16 -19.37 3.69 1.02
N ASP A 17 -19.88 2.67 1.70
CA ASP A 17 -19.08 1.54 2.16
C ASP A 17 -19.09 0.45 1.07
N ASN A 18 -17.91 0.19 0.51
CA ASN A 18 -17.72 -0.81 -0.54
C ASN A 18 -17.29 -2.18 0.00
N LYS A 19 -17.51 -2.45 1.30
CA LYS A 19 -17.11 -3.70 1.98
C LYS A 19 -15.63 -4.03 1.77
N MET A 20 -14.76 -3.03 1.96
CA MET A 20 -13.34 -3.10 1.60
C MET A 20 -12.60 -4.28 2.24
N VAL A 21 -12.98 -4.68 3.46
CA VAL A 21 -12.29 -5.75 4.19
C VAL A 21 -12.38 -7.10 3.45
N GLY A 22 -13.54 -7.44 2.88
CA GLY A 22 -13.71 -8.69 2.11
C GLY A 22 -13.00 -8.68 0.76
N LYS A 23 -12.65 -7.49 0.25
CA LYS A 23 -11.85 -7.31 -0.97
C LYS A 23 -10.36 -7.24 -0.70
N ALA A 24 -9.98 -7.04 0.57
CA ALA A 24 -8.60 -6.84 0.99
C ALA A 24 -7.95 -8.12 1.49
N ILE A 25 -8.73 -9.02 2.07
CA ILE A 25 -8.27 -10.21 2.80
C ILE A 25 -8.78 -11.45 2.09
N ARG A 26 -7.86 -12.33 1.70
CA ARG A 26 -8.15 -13.60 1.02
C ARG A 26 -8.36 -14.75 2.00
N ASP A 27 -7.52 -14.83 3.03
CA ASP A 27 -7.59 -15.86 4.07
C ASP A 27 -8.76 -15.57 5.04
N THR A 28 -9.70 -16.52 5.11
CA THR A 28 -10.92 -16.37 5.91
C THR A 28 -10.68 -16.38 7.42
N GLU A 29 -9.66 -17.08 7.91
CA GLU A 29 -9.33 -17.07 9.34
C GLU A 29 -8.67 -15.74 9.73
N LYS A 30 -7.75 -15.25 8.90
CA LYS A 30 -7.16 -13.91 9.09
C LYS A 30 -8.22 -12.81 8.99
N LEU A 31 -9.20 -12.97 8.10
CA LEU A 31 -10.35 -12.07 8.00
C LEU A 31 -11.14 -12.00 9.32
N LYS A 32 -11.41 -13.14 9.97
CA LYS A 32 -12.10 -13.17 11.27
C LYS A 32 -11.31 -12.44 12.35
N ILE A 33 -9.99 -12.62 12.40
CA ILE A 33 -9.09 -11.95 13.35
C ILE A 33 -9.11 -10.43 13.13
N ILE A 34 -9.01 -9.98 11.88
CA ILE A 34 -9.05 -8.55 11.55
C ILE A 34 -10.43 -7.96 11.84
N ALA A 35 -11.50 -8.71 11.55
CA ALA A 35 -12.87 -8.28 11.80
C ALA A 35 -13.16 -8.11 13.29
N SER A 36 -12.59 -8.97 14.15
CA SER A 36 -12.79 -8.96 15.61
C SER A 36 -11.94 -7.94 16.37
N ASN A 37 -10.98 -7.27 15.71
CA ASN A 37 -10.13 -6.27 16.35
C ASN A 37 -10.95 -5.05 16.84
N PRO A 38 -11.06 -4.80 18.17
CA PRO A 38 -11.88 -3.72 18.72
C PRO A 38 -11.32 -2.33 18.42
N ARG A 39 -10.05 -2.23 17.98
CA ARG A 39 -9.41 -0.97 17.56
C ARG A 39 -9.62 -0.66 16.08
N ARG A 40 -10.22 -1.56 15.31
CA ARG A 40 -10.51 -1.34 13.89
C ARG A 40 -11.68 -0.37 13.75
N TYR A 41 -11.53 0.62 12.88
CA TYR A 41 -12.65 1.46 12.50
C TYR A 41 -13.68 0.66 11.69
N THR A 42 -14.94 0.70 12.13
CA THR A 42 -16.06 -0.06 11.52
C THR A 42 -17.13 0.85 10.88
N GLY A 43 -16.98 2.16 11.01
CA GLY A 43 -17.89 3.12 10.40
C GLY A 43 -17.66 3.29 8.90
N LYS A 44 -18.59 3.98 8.24
CA LYS A 44 -18.43 4.42 6.86
C LYS A 44 -17.22 5.37 6.74
N PRO A 45 -16.48 5.38 5.62
CA PRO A 45 -15.40 6.34 5.43
C PRO A 45 -15.91 7.78 5.62
N ARG A 46 -15.08 8.61 6.23
CA ARG A 46 -15.42 10.01 6.46
C ARG A 46 -15.21 10.83 5.19
N VAL A 47 -16.05 11.85 4.99
CA VAL A 47 -15.98 12.74 3.82
C VAL A 47 -14.58 13.36 3.70
N GLY A 48 -14.03 13.88 4.81
CA GLY A 48 -12.70 14.48 4.81
C GLY A 48 -11.60 13.48 4.43
N THR A 49 -11.67 12.25 4.96
CA THR A 49 -10.71 11.20 4.61
C THR A 49 -10.75 10.86 3.12
N MET A 50 -11.94 10.68 2.54
CA MET A 50 -12.03 10.36 1.11
C MET A 50 -11.58 11.53 0.21
N ARG A 51 -11.88 12.77 0.61
CA ARG A 51 -11.37 13.96 -0.09
C ARG A 51 -9.84 14.00 -0.06
N GLU A 52 -9.22 13.79 1.09
CA GLU A 52 -7.77 13.81 1.20
C GLU A 52 -7.12 12.63 0.47
N ILE A 53 -7.71 11.43 0.48
CA ILE A 53 -7.23 10.31 -0.34
C ILE A 53 -7.23 10.70 -1.82
N ALA A 54 -8.33 11.24 -2.34
CA ALA A 54 -8.41 11.67 -3.73
C ALA A 54 -7.36 12.73 -4.08
N ARG A 55 -7.26 13.78 -3.25
CA ARG A 55 -6.28 14.86 -3.42
C ARG A 55 -4.84 14.37 -3.38
N GLN A 56 -4.51 13.45 -2.45
CA GLN A 56 -3.18 12.89 -2.33
C GLN A 56 -2.86 11.93 -3.47
N CYS A 57 -3.81 11.11 -3.93
CA CYS A 57 -3.63 10.26 -5.10
C CYS A 57 -3.30 11.09 -6.35
N GLU A 58 -4.05 12.18 -6.60
CA GLU A 58 -3.79 13.09 -7.71
C GLU A 58 -2.41 13.75 -7.58
N TYR A 59 -2.10 14.31 -6.41
CA TYR A 59 -0.81 14.94 -6.15
C TYR A 59 0.35 13.96 -6.40
N VAL A 60 0.29 12.76 -5.85
CA VAL A 60 1.36 11.76 -6.00
C VAL A 60 1.50 11.33 -7.46
N GLN A 61 0.40 11.05 -8.16
CA GLN A 61 0.43 10.63 -9.56
C GLN A 61 1.03 11.70 -10.48
N ASN A 62 0.72 12.99 -10.24
CA ASN A 62 1.29 14.12 -10.97
C ASN A 62 2.78 14.34 -10.67
N ASN A 63 3.29 13.78 -9.57
CA ASN A 63 4.66 13.98 -9.10
C ASN A 63 5.50 12.70 -9.08
N PHE A 64 5.07 11.60 -9.72
CA PHE A 64 5.86 10.36 -9.76
C PHE A 64 7.29 10.57 -10.26
N HIS A 65 7.49 11.41 -11.29
CA HIS A 65 8.80 11.75 -11.82
C HIS A 65 9.77 12.37 -10.78
N LYS A 66 9.27 12.91 -9.67
CA LYS A 66 10.11 13.43 -8.58
C LYS A 66 10.64 12.35 -7.64
N VAL A 67 10.13 11.12 -7.73
CA VAL A 67 10.61 10.00 -6.92
C VAL A 67 11.94 9.52 -7.49
N THR A 68 13.04 9.81 -6.78
CA THR A 68 14.42 9.46 -7.15
C THR A 68 15.05 8.42 -6.22
N ALA A 69 14.49 8.22 -5.02
CA ALA A 69 14.99 7.24 -4.07
C ALA A 69 14.85 5.80 -4.61
N PRO A 70 15.72 4.85 -4.23
CA PRO A 70 15.51 3.44 -4.53
C PRO A 70 14.20 2.93 -3.91
N PHE A 71 13.42 2.13 -4.65
CA PHE A 71 12.17 1.58 -4.13
C PHE A 71 11.76 0.22 -4.71
N LEU A 72 11.06 -0.57 -3.90
CA LEU A 72 10.32 -1.77 -4.31
C LEU A 72 8.84 -1.47 -4.25
N THR A 73 8.13 -1.71 -5.34
CA THR A 73 6.67 -1.76 -5.37
C THR A 73 6.20 -3.20 -5.47
N VAL A 74 5.32 -3.61 -4.56
CA VAL A 74 4.67 -4.93 -4.53
C VAL A 74 3.16 -4.75 -4.64
N HIS A 75 2.48 -5.61 -5.41
CA HIS A 75 1.02 -5.50 -5.58
C HIS A 75 0.37 -6.83 -5.94
N GLY A 76 -0.79 -7.15 -5.37
CA GLY A 76 -1.58 -8.33 -5.70
C GLY A 76 -2.51 -8.08 -6.90
N THR A 77 -2.46 -8.90 -7.94
CA THR A 77 -3.24 -8.64 -9.18
C THR A 77 -4.75 -8.73 -9.01
N SER A 78 -5.23 -9.40 -7.95
CA SER A 78 -6.64 -9.50 -7.56
C SER A 78 -7.01 -8.54 -6.42
N ASP A 79 -6.22 -7.49 -6.19
CA ASP A 79 -6.54 -6.43 -5.23
C ASP A 79 -7.88 -5.75 -5.61
N GLY A 80 -8.90 -5.94 -4.77
CA GLY A 80 -10.22 -5.33 -4.95
C GLY A 80 -10.39 -3.96 -4.29
N VAL A 81 -9.32 -3.41 -3.70
CA VAL A 81 -9.27 -2.10 -3.03
C VAL A 81 -8.49 -1.09 -3.87
N THR A 82 -7.33 -1.46 -4.40
CA THR A 82 -6.50 -0.60 -5.25
C THR A 82 -6.13 -1.28 -6.57
N CYS A 83 -5.87 -0.49 -7.61
CA CYS A 83 -5.61 -1.05 -8.94
C CYS A 83 -4.10 -1.23 -9.18
N PRO A 84 -3.64 -2.41 -9.66
CA PRO A 84 -2.24 -2.64 -10.01
C PRO A 84 -1.67 -1.67 -11.04
N THR A 85 -2.52 -1.03 -11.85
CA THR A 85 -2.09 -0.01 -12.82
C THR A 85 -1.45 1.20 -12.14
N GLY A 86 -1.88 1.57 -10.94
CA GLY A 86 -1.25 2.64 -10.17
C GLY A 86 0.21 2.32 -9.82
N SER A 87 0.47 1.08 -9.40
CA SER A 87 1.83 0.59 -9.14
C SER A 87 2.69 0.52 -10.40
N LYS A 88 2.13 0.11 -11.54
CA LYS A 88 2.81 0.14 -12.84
C LYS A 88 3.18 1.57 -13.24
N LEU A 89 2.25 2.52 -13.09
CA LEU A 89 2.48 3.94 -13.41
C LEU A 89 3.58 4.56 -12.55
N LEU A 90 3.65 4.24 -11.26
CA LEU A 90 4.75 4.68 -10.40
C LEU A 90 6.10 4.14 -10.92
N TYR A 91 6.16 2.84 -11.21
CA TYR A 91 7.37 2.22 -11.74
C TYR A 91 7.81 2.86 -13.07
N GLU A 92 6.89 3.09 -13.99
CA GLU A 92 7.18 3.68 -15.29
C GLU A 92 7.66 5.14 -15.17
N LYS A 93 6.94 5.96 -14.38
CA LYS A 93 7.13 7.41 -14.37
C LYS A 93 8.17 7.91 -13.38
N ALA A 94 8.56 7.13 -12.37
CA ALA A 94 9.56 7.58 -11.40
C ALA A 94 10.95 7.79 -12.03
N SER A 95 11.69 8.80 -11.58
CA SER A 95 13.07 9.05 -12.04
C SER A 95 14.13 8.22 -11.31
N SER A 96 13.73 7.42 -10.32
CA SER A 96 14.63 6.49 -9.63
C SER A 96 15.29 5.52 -10.61
N THR A 97 16.61 5.42 -10.52
CA THR A 97 17.44 4.49 -11.30
C THR A 97 17.47 3.09 -10.69
N ASP A 98 17.05 2.95 -9.44
CA ASP A 98 17.03 1.69 -8.70
C ASP A 98 15.63 1.39 -8.18
N LYS A 99 14.77 0.96 -9.11
CA LYS A 99 13.36 0.69 -8.85
C LYS A 99 12.99 -0.72 -9.30
N SER A 100 12.11 -1.36 -8.54
CA SER A 100 11.61 -2.71 -8.83
C SER A 100 10.09 -2.75 -8.67
N LEU A 101 9.43 -3.54 -9.52
CA LEU A 101 8.00 -3.82 -9.42
C LEU A 101 7.79 -5.33 -9.44
N LYS A 102 7.07 -5.85 -8.44
CA LYS A 102 6.65 -7.25 -8.39
C LYS A 102 5.14 -7.34 -8.24
N LEU A 103 4.50 -7.99 -9.21
CA LEU A 103 3.07 -8.26 -9.20
C LEU A 103 2.85 -9.73 -8.84
N TYR A 104 2.02 -9.98 -7.83
CA TYR A 104 1.71 -11.34 -7.40
C TYR A 104 0.37 -11.77 -7.97
N ASP A 105 0.39 -12.82 -8.79
CA ASP A 105 -0.80 -13.31 -9.46
C ASP A 105 -1.83 -13.86 -8.46
N GLY A 106 -3.09 -13.49 -8.62
CA GLY A 106 -4.20 -13.95 -7.77
C GLY A 106 -4.25 -13.39 -6.34
N MET A 107 -3.19 -12.72 -5.85
CA MET A 107 -3.15 -12.16 -4.49
C MET A 107 -3.98 -10.87 -4.38
N TYR A 108 -4.53 -10.62 -3.19
CA TYR A 108 -5.42 -9.52 -2.82
C TYR A 108 -4.61 -8.32 -2.28
N HIS A 109 -5.31 -7.33 -1.71
CA HIS A 109 -4.72 -6.10 -1.19
C HIS A 109 -3.69 -6.31 -0.07
N SER A 110 -4.03 -7.12 0.94
CA SER A 110 -3.23 -7.27 2.15
C SER A 110 -2.23 -8.41 2.01
N LEU A 111 -1.17 -8.17 1.24
CA LEU A 111 -0.18 -9.19 0.87
C LEU A 111 0.46 -9.93 2.05
N ILE A 112 0.69 -9.24 3.18
CA ILE A 112 1.38 -9.82 4.34
C ILE A 112 0.39 -10.36 5.39
N GLN A 113 -0.74 -9.67 5.59
CA GLN A 113 -1.65 -9.96 6.72
C GLN A 113 -2.95 -10.64 6.28
N GLY A 114 -3.26 -10.65 4.99
CA GLY A 114 -4.53 -11.17 4.47
C GLY A 114 -4.42 -12.31 3.47
N GLU A 115 -3.21 -12.66 3.04
CA GLU A 115 -2.96 -13.83 2.20
C GLU A 115 -2.61 -15.06 3.06
N PRO A 116 -2.74 -16.29 2.53
CA PRO A 116 -2.23 -17.50 3.17
C PRO A 116 -0.74 -17.39 3.56
N ASP A 117 -0.31 -18.13 4.58
CA ASP A 117 1.03 -17.98 5.16
C ASP A 117 2.17 -18.21 4.17
N ASP A 118 2.04 -19.19 3.28
CA ASP A 118 3.02 -19.46 2.21
C ASP A 118 3.18 -18.26 1.27
N ALA A 119 2.07 -17.66 0.85
CA ALA A 119 2.06 -16.49 -0.02
C ALA A 119 2.59 -15.23 0.69
N ALA A 120 2.23 -15.03 1.96
CA ALA A 120 2.77 -13.94 2.78
C ALA A 120 4.28 -14.10 3.02
N ASN A 121 4.75 -15.32 3.27
CA ASN A 121 6.17 -15.62 3.44
C ASN A 121 6.98 -15.38 2.16
N LEU A 122 6.42 -15.69 0.99
CA LEU A 122 7.01 -15.34 -0.30
C LEU A 122 7.22 -13.82 -0.42
N VAL A 123 6.18 -13.03 -0.13
CA VAL A 123 6.25 -11.55 -0.19
C VAL A 123 7.32 -11.02 0.78
N LEU A 124 7.35 -11.54 2.01
CA LEU A 124 8.35 -11.13 3.00
C LEU A 124 9.78 -11.51 2.59
N ALA A 125 9.97 -12.71 2.01
CA ALA A 125 11.27 -13.15 1.50
C ALA A 125 11.75 -12.24 0.36
N ASP A 126 10.86 -11.87 -0.56
CA ASP A 126 11.17 -10.94 -1.66
C ASP A 126 11.54 -9.54 -1.15
N MET A 127 10.79 -9.02 -0.18
CA MET A 127 11.09 -7.73 0.47
C MET A 127 12.46 -7.77 1.16
N ARG A 128 12.74 -8.85 1.89
CA ARG A 128 14.03 -9.04 2.57
C ARG A 128 15.17 -9.11 1.56
N ALA A 129 15.05 -9.91 0.51
CA ALA A 129 16.07 -10.04 -0.51
C ALA A 129 16.39 -8.70 -1.19
N TRP A 130 15.35 -7.90 -1.50
CA TRP A 130 15.51 -6.57 -2.08
C TRP A 130 16.26 -5.61 -1.14
N ILE A 131 15.98 -5.67 0.16
CA ILE A 131 16.67 -4.88 1.19
C ILE A 131 18.12 -5.33 1.33
N ASP A 132 18.36 -6.64 1.49
CA ASP A 132 19.69 -7.22 1.66
C ASP A 132 20.63 -6.82 0.51
N GLU A 133 20.16 -6.90 -0.74
CA GLU A 133 20.90 -6.48 -1.93
C GLU A 133 21.35 -5.00 -1.85
N ARG A 134 20.53 -4.13 -1.26
CA ARG A 134 20.79 -2.69 -1.17
C ARG A 134 21.66 -2.33 0.01
N VAL A 135 21.54 -3.08 1.10
CA VAL A 135 22.51 -3.00 2.19
C VAL A 135 23.89 -3.42 1.68
N GLU A 136 24.01 -4.47 0.87
CA GLU A 136 25.29 -4.85 0.28
C GLU A 136 25.82 -3.81 -0.73
N ARG A 137 24.93 -3.25 -1.57
CA ARG A 137 25.31 -2.30 -2.63
C ARG A 137 25.66 -0.90 -2.10
N TYR A 138 24.87 -0.37 -1.18
CA TYR A 138 24.97 1.02 -0.71
C TYR A 138 25.45 1.13 0.75
N GLY A 139 25.48 0.04 1.49
CA GLY A 139 25.97 0.04 2.86
C GLY A 139 27.46 0.31 2.94
N PRO A 140 27.94 0.81 4.09
CA PRO A 140 29.37 0.99 4.32
C PRO A 140 30.09 -0.35 4.20
N LYS A 141 31.13 -0.42 3.37
CA LYS A 141 31.98 -1.60 3.30
C LYS A 141 32.83 -1.65 4.56
N CYS A 142 32.61 -2.66 5.39
CA CYS A 142 33.52 -2.97 6.48
C CYS A 142 34.86 -3.41 5.87
N ASN A 143 35.82 -2.49 5.79
CA ASN A 143 37.21 -2.82 5.53
C ASN A 143 37.74 -3.53 6.78
N GLY A 144 37.50 -4.84 6.88
CA GLY A 144 38.12 -5.66 7.90
C GLY A 144 39.62 -5.70 7.65
N SER A 145 40.39 -5.01 8.50
CA SER A 145 41.79 -5.32 8.70
C SER A 145 41.87 -6.77 9.18
N ALA A 146 42.50 -7.62 8.38
CA ALA A 146 42.79 -9.01 8.68
C ALA A 146 43.66 -9.16 9.94
#